data_AF-A0A1R1ANY4-F1
#
_entry.id   AF-A0A1R1ANY4-F1
#
_cell.length_a   1.000
_cell.length_b   1.000
_cell.length_c   1.000
_cell.angle_alpha   90.00
_cell.angle_beta   90.00
_cell.angle_gamma   90.00
#
_symmetry.space_group_name_H-M   'P 1'
#
loop_
_entity.id
_entity.type
_entity.pdbx_description
1 polymer ?
#
loop_
_entity_poly.entity_id
_entity_poly.type
_entity_poly.pdbx_seq_one_letter_code
_entity_poly.pdbx_strand_id
1 'polypeptide(L)'
;MDSDNSLLEEERIRSPRVDLLNIRSFMEEHYHEPLSVDQLAKLANISPKYFVDLFKKTYGQSAIDYLTNLRINRAKRYLTESDLRLREIALKVGYSDEFYFSRKFKKEVGVSPSAFIKNPRRRIAAYSPAIMGQLLALNLIPAAAPLDSKWTPYYYNVYQNEIKLHMSYGEENSGTELNKLITARPDAIVAGDVLLEEEKQKLAGIAPTLFVPAKQTSWQEQLHQIALFVGRDRQAKAWIEDYNRKAAFAKQKMEEAVGKETFAVIRINGNGLHMYCNRAIHDVLYEDLRLNPAYKGEKLYNKEISLKQLEEINPDHLLLLVCPERASRTYWLTLQHQVEWRKLKAVEKGSSYLIPSDPWCEYSAFAINRMLDEMLLLFTGYCPNSYADKVHGSTRAHEI
;
A
#
# COMPACT_ATOMS: atom_id res chain seq x y z
N MET A 1 56.96 7.06 8.62
CA MET A 1 56.18 8.31 8.66
C MET A 1 55.68 8.53 7.26
N ASP A 2 54.41 8.19 7.05
CA ASP A 2 53.53 8.52 5.90
C ASP A 2 52.42 7.44 5.78
N SER A 3 51.81 7.12 6.93
CA SER A 3 50.71 6.14 7.04
C SER A 3 49.57 6.71 7.89
N ASP A 4 49.37 8.03 7.81
CA ASP A 4 48.39 8.76 8.62
C ASP A 4 47.53 9.72 7.79
N ASN A 5 47.48 9.50 6.47
CA ASN A 5 46.69 10.31 5.54
C ASN A 5 45.62 9.50 4.77
N SER A 6 45.54 8.17 4.98
CA SER A 6 44.50 7.32 4.35
C SER A 6 43.26 7.14 5.22
N LEU A 7 43.33 7.43 6.52
CA LEU A 7 42.19 7.35 7.45
C LEU A 7 41.36 8.64 7.48
N LEU A 8 41.87 9.74 6.91
CA LEU A 8 41.17 11.03 6.82
C LEU A 8 40.45 11.26 5.48
N GLU A 9 40.58 10.35 4.51
CA GLU A 9 39.90 10.44 3.21
C GLU A 9 38.62 9.59 3.11
N GLU A 10 38.42 8.58 3.97
CA GLU A 10 37.20 7.73 3.95
C GLU A 10 36.00 8.33 4.71
N GLU A 11 36.20 9.41 5.48
CA GLU A 11 35.11 10.15 6.16
C GLU A 11 34.45 11.25 5.31
N ARG A 12 34.81 11.39 4.03
CA ARG A 12 34.18 12.37 3.14
C ARG A 12 32.77 11.96 2.69
N ILE A 13 31.81 12.45 3.48
CA ILE A 13 30.47 12.94 3.06
C ILE A 13 29.42 11.84 2.77
N ARG A 14 28.98 11.14 3.82
CA ARG A 14 27.55 10.80 3.90
C ARG A 14 26.80 12.08 4.28
N SER A 15 26.37 12.86 3.28
CA SER A 15 25.42 13.96 3.51
C SER A 15 24.24 13.40 4.31
N PRO A 16 23.76 14.10 5.35
CA PRO A 16 22.55 13.69 6.06
C PRO A 16 21.44 13.51 5.01
N ARG A 17 20.91 12.29 4.88
CA ARG A 17 19.80 12.02 3.98
C ARG A 17 18.66 12.95 4.41
N VAL A 18 18.33 13.93 3.57
CA VAL A 18 17.23 14.85 3.82
C VAL A 18 15.96 14.01 3.99
N ASP A 19 15.36 14.10 5.16
CA ASP A 19 14.21 13.29 5.52
C ASP A 19 12.92 13.87 4.91
N LEU A 20 12.75 13.67 3.60
CA LEU A 20 11.54 14.04 2.88
C LEU A 20 10.31 13.24 3.33
N LEU A 21 10.51 12.09 3.99
CA LEU A 21 9.44 11.29 4.59
C LEU A 21 8.73 12.09 5.68
N ASN A 22 9.47 12.70 6.61
CA ASN A 22 8.88 13.55 7.64
C ASN A 22 8.16 14.76 7.06
N ILE A 23 8.68 15.36 5.98
CA ILE A 23 8.03 16.48 5.31
C ILE A 23 6.70 16.07 4.70
N ARG A 24 6.65 14.89 4.08
CA ARG A 24 5.43 14.36 3.51
C ARG A 24 4.40 14.04 4.60
N SER A 25 4.78 13.36 5.68
CA SER A 25 3.86 13.11 6.81
C SER A 25 3.35 14.40 7.41
N PHE A 26 4.22 15.41 7.55
CA PHE A 26 3.83 16.75 7.94
C PHE A 26 2.82 17.35 6.97
N MET A 27 3.02 17.23 5.65
CA MET A 27 2.05 17.69 4.65
C MET A 27 0.71 16.92 4.73
N GLU A 28 0.71 15.64 5.07
CA GLU A 28 -0.50 14.83 5.26
C GLU A 28 -1.28 15.14 6.53
N GLU A 29 -0.60 15.61 7.58
CA GLU A 29 -1.23 16.05 8.84
C GLU A 29 -1.69 17.51 8.73
N HIS A 30 -0.87 18.35 8.09
CA HIS A 30 -1.06 19.81 7.98
C HIS A 30 -1.56 20.26 6.59
N TYR A 31 -2.15 19.37 5.79
CA TYR A 31 -2.64 19.74 4.44
C TYR A 31 -3.65 20.90 4.47
N HIS A 32 -4.36 21.05 5.59
CA HIS A 32 -5.37 22.08 5.81
C HIS A 32 -4.75 23.47 6.10
N GLU A 33 -3.43 23.55 6.32
CA GLU A 33 -2.71 24.77 6.61
C GLU A 33 -2.10 25.38 5.34
N PRO A 34 -1.82 26.69 5.30
CA PRO A 34 -1.10 27.32 4.20
C PRO A 34 0.37 26.89 4.20
N LEU A 35 0.68 25.82 3.47
CA LEU A 35 2.04 25.31 3.29
C LEU A 35 2.68 25.88 2.02
N SER A 36 3.88 26.43 2.17
CA SER A 36 4.72 26.95 1.09
C SER A 36 6.00 26.12 0.91
N VAL A 37 6.59 26.18 -0.29
CA VAL A 37 7.88 25.55 -0.58
C VAL A 37 8.95 26.01 0.40
N ASP A 38 8.98 27.30 0.75
CA ASP A 38 9.96 27.83 1.71
C ASP A 38 9.81 27.24 3.11
N GLN A 39 8.59 27.05 3.59
CA GLN A 39 8.35 26.39 4.87
C GLN A 39 8.79 24.92 4.86
N LEU A 40 8.42 24.19 3.80
CA LEU A 40 8.77 22.77 3.66
C LEU A 40 10.29 22.58 3.51
N ALA A 41 10.96 23.46 2.78
CA ALA A 41 12.41 23.44 2.63
C ALA A 41 13.12 23.76 3.95
N LYS A 42 12.61 24.73 4.73
CA LYS A 42 13.12 25.04 6.08
C LYS A 42 12.95 23.87 7.04
N LEU A 43 11.79 23.21 7.04
CA LEU A 43 11.55 22.01 7.84
C LEU A 43 12.51 20.87 7.45
N ALA A 44 12.86 20.78 6.16
CA ALA A 44 13.82 19.81 5.63
C ALA A 44 15.29 20.23 5.84
N ASN A 45 15.53 21.40 6.44
CA ASN A 45 16.84 22.02 6.62
C ASN A 45 17.66 22.15 5.31
N ILE A 46 16.98 22.50 4.20
CA ILE A 46 17.60 22.69 2.89
C ILE A 46 17.11 23.94 2.16
N SER A 47 17.83 24.33 1.10
CA SER A 47 17.39 25.46 0.28
C SER A 47 16.08 25.16 -0.47
N PRO A 48 15.19 26.15 -0.67
CA PRO A 48 13.95 25.98 -1.44
C PRO A 48 14.15 25.41 -2.83
N LYS A 49 15.19 25.86 -3.53
CA LYS A 49 15.55 25.36 -4.87
C LYS A 49 15.89 23.87 -4.82
N TYR A 50 16.77 23.48 -3.90
CA TYR A 50 17.13 22.07 -3.73
C TYR A 50 15.93 21.23 -3.30
N PHE A 51 15.04 21.77 -2.46
CA PHE A 51 13.81 21.08 -2.07
C PHE A 51 12.88 20.82 -3.25
N VAL A 52 12.65 21.80 -4.14
CA VAL A 52 11.79 21.60 -5.31
C VAL A 52 12.34 20.48 -6.21
N ASP A 53 13.64 20.53 -6.50
CA ASP A 53 14.29 19.53 -7.35
C ASP A 53 14.28 18.15 -6.69
N LEU A 54 14.64 18.09 -5.39
CA LEU A 54 14.68 16.87 -4.62
C LEU A 54 13.29 16.28 -4.43
N PHE A 55 12.26 17.07 -4.14
CA PHE A 55 10.88 16.59 -3.97
C PHE A 55 10.28 16.11 -5.30
N LYS A 56 10.57 16.80 -6.41
CA LYS A 56 10.10 16.34 -7.73
C LYS A 56 10.79 15.06 -8.19
N LYS A 57 12.10 14.94 -7.97
CA LYS A 57 12.85 13.68 -8.14
C LYS A 57 12.38 12.59 -7.15
N THR A 58 11.99 13.07 -5.97
CA THR A 58 11.35 12.50 -4.76
C THR A 58 10.03 11.76 -4.90
N TYR A 59 9.17 12.29 -5.76
CA TYR A 59 7.75 11.91 -5.77
C TYR A 59 7.14 11.97 -7.17
N GLY A 60 7.95 12.23 -8.20
CA GLY A 60 7.50 12.38 -9.59
C GLY A 60 6.66 13.63 -9.86
N GLN A 61 6.35 14.42 -8.84
CA GLN A 61 5.50 15.62 -8.89
C GLN A 61 6.00 16.71 -7.95
N SER A 62 5.58 17.96 -8.15
CA SER A 62 5.97 19.05 -7.24
C SER A 62 5.28 18.90 -5.87
N ALA A 63 5.88 19.48 -4.82
CA ALA A 63 5.27 19.50 -3.49
C ALA A 63 3.90 20.19 -3.48
N ILE A 64 3.70 21.21 -4.32
CA ILE A 64 2.44 21.92 -4.41
C ILE A 64 1.36 21.10 -5.13
N ASP A 65 1.75 20.35 -6.16
CA ASP A 65 0.82 19.41 -6.84
C ASP A 65 0.44 18.26 -5.91
N TYR A 66 1.42 17.73 -5.17
CA TYR A 66 1.18 16.71 -4.15
C TYR A 66 0.20 17.21 -3.06
N LEU A 67 0.44 18.40 -2.50
CA LEU A 67 -0.46 19.03 -1.54
C LEU A 67 -1.86 19.27 -2.13
N THR A 68 -1.92 19.72 -3.38
CA THR A 68 -3.19 19.88 -4.11
C THR A 68 -3.95 18.57 -4.14
N ASN A 69 -3.29 17.47 -4.53
CA ASN A 69 -3.90 16.15 -4.60
C ASN A 69 -4.42 15.67 -3.24
N LEU A 70 -3.64 15.87 -2.17
CA LEU A 70 -4.09 15.59 -0.80
C LEU A 70 -5.38 16.34 -0.46
N ARG A 71 -5.38 17.65 -0.67
CA ARG A 71 -6.54 18.51 -0.38
C ARG A 71 -7.76 18.12 -1.21
N ILE A 72 -7.58 17.87 -2.50
CA ILE A 72 -8.67 17.46 -3.39
C ILE A 72 -9.23 16.09 -2.98
N ASN A 73 -8.38 15.12 -2.63
CA ASN A 73 -8.84 13.81 -2.19
C ASN A 73 -9.59 13.89 -0.85
N ARG A 74 -9.11 14.69 0.12
CA ARG A 74 -9.86 14.98 1.35
C ARG A 74 -11.17 15.70 1.08
N ALA A 75 -11.18 16.62 0.12
CA ALA A 75 -12.38 17.36 -0.25
C ALA A 75 -13.43 16.44 -0.91
N LYS A 76 -13.02 15.51 -1.78
CA LYS A 76 -13.91 14.47 -2.32
C LYS A 76 -14.61 13.73 -1.19
N ARG A 77 -13.86 13.28 -0.17
CA ARG A 77 -14.41 12.62 1.01
C ARG A 77 -15.43 13.49 1.76
N TYR A 78 -15.10 14.74 2.09
CA TYR A 78 -16.06 15.62 2.78
C TYR A 78 -17.33 15.87 1.95
N LEU A 79 -17.20 16.03 0.63
CA LEU A 79 -18.35 16.18 -0.26
C LEU A 79 -19.24 14.93 -0.27
N THR A 80 -18.65 13.74 -0.12
CA THR A 80 -19.40 12.46 -0.13
C THR A 80 -19.88 12.00 1.23
N GLU A 81 -19.25 12.41 2.33
CA GLU A 81 -19.45 11.78 3.65
C GLU A 81 -20.00 12.72 4.72
N SER A 82 -20.01 14.03 4.46
CA SER A 82 -20.49 15.03 5.41
C SER A 82 -21.60 15.89 4.81
N ASP A 83 -22.37 16.55 5.67
CA ASP A 83 -23.37 17.54 5.25
C ASP A 83 -22.82 18.97 5.36
N LEU A 84 -21.48 19.10 5.35
CA LEU A 84 -20.78 20.38 5.37
C LEU A 84 -21.09 21.18 4.11
N ARG A 85 -21.26 22.49 4.28
CA ARG A 85 -21.37 23.45 3.18
C ARG A 85 -20.04 23.53 2.43
N LEU A 86 -20.11 23.85 1.14
CA LEU A 86 -18.94 23.93 0.27
C LEU A 86 -17.83 24.83 0.84
N ARG A 87 -18.22 25.98 1.43
CA ARG A 87 -17.32 26.88 2.15
C ARG A 87 -16.58 26.22 3.30
N GLU A 88 -17.27 25.44 4.11
CA GLU A 88 -16.68 24.74 5.26
C GLU A 88 -15.70 23.67 4.78
N ILE A 89 -16.04 22.95 3.72
CA ILE A 89 -15.15 21.96 3.08
C ILE A 89 -13.89 22.65 2.55
N ALA A 90 -14.04 23.77 1.84
CA ALA A 90 -12.92 24.54 1.32
C ALA A 90 -11.95 24.93 2.44
N LEU A 91 -12.47 25.49 3.54
CA LEU A 91 -11.68 25.86 4.71
C LEU A 91 -11.00 24.65 5.34
N LYS A 92 -11.74 23.54 5.52
CA LYS A 92 -11.26 22.32 6.16
C LYS A 92 -10.16 21.61 5.37
N VAL A 93 -10.12 21.81 4.05
CA VAL A 93 -9.06 21.29 3.18
C VAL A 93 -8.02 22.36 2.80
N GLY A 94 -7.99 23.50 3.50
CA GLY A 94 -6.91 24.49 3.37
C GLY A 94 -7.06 25.50 2.23
N TYR A 95 -8.27 25.74 1.75
CA TYR A 95 -8.60 26.83 0.83
C TYR A 95 -9.43 27.91 1.56
N SER A 96 -8.96 29.16 1.49
CA SER A 96 -9.67 30.30 2.06
C SER A 96 -10.87 30.77 1.23
N ASP A 97 -10.89 30.46 -0.06
CA ASP A 97 -11.92 30.87 -1.03
C ASP A 97 -12.60 29.63 -1.64
N GLU A 98 -13.91 29.52 -1.42
CA GLU A 98 -14.73 28.40 -1.91
C GLU A 98 -14.88 28.39 -3.44
N PHE A 99 -14.86 29.55 -4.09
CA PHE A 99 -14.92 29.67 -5.55
C PHE A 99 -13.60 29.25 -6.18
N TYR A 100 -12.47 29.63 -5.57
CA TYR A 100 -11.15 29.14 -5.98
C TYR A 100 -11.07 27.62 -5.81
N PHE A 101 -11.45 27.11 -4.64
CA PHE A 101 -11.54 25.67 -4.38
C PHE A 101 -12.42 24.97 -5.43
N SER A 102 -13.61 25.49 -5.73
CA SER A 102 -14.52 24.90 -6.70
C SER A 102 -13.94 24.82 -8.11
N ARG A 103 -13.26 25.90 -8.57
CA ARG A 103 -12.54 25.89 -9.86
C ARG A 103 -11.40 24.89 -9.87
N LYS A 104 -10.60 24.85 -8.80
CA LYS A 104 -9.47 23.93 -8.66
C LYS A 104 -9.96 22.48 -8.62
N PHE A 105 -10.99 22.17 -7.82
CA PHE A 105 -11.64 20.86 -7.77
C PHE A 105 -12.17 20.45 -9.14
N LYS A 106 -12.88 21.33 -9.85
CA LYS A 106 -13.36 21.03 -11.21
C LYS A 106 -12.21 20.74 -12.18
N LYS A 107 -11.09 21.45 -12.07
CA LYS A 107 -9.90 21.20 -12.87
C LYS A 107 -9.31 19.81 -12.60
N GLU A 108 -9.13 19.45 -11.33
CA GLU A 108 -8.52 18.18 -10.95
C GLU A 108 -9.47 16.97 -11.07
N VAL A 109 -10.77 17.16 -10.89
CA VAL A 109 -11.78 16.08 -10.83
C VAL A 109 -12.63 15.99 -12.10
N GLY A 110 -12.63 17.04 -12.93
CA GLY A 110 -13.41 17.13 -14.18
C GLY A 110 -14.87 17.57 -13.98
N VAL A 111 -15.39 17.61 -12.74
CA VAL A 111 -16.76 18.06 -12.41
C VAL A 111 -16.75 19.01 -11.21
N SER A 112 -17.73 19.90 -11.11
CA SER A 112 -17.85 20.80 -9.96
C SER A 112 -18.16 20.05 -8.66
N PRO A 113 -17.80 20.59 -7.48
CA PRO A 113 -18.17 20.00 -6.20
C PRO A 113 -19.68 19.71 -6.06
N SER A 114 -20.54 20.65 -6.48
CA SER A 114 -22.00 20.45 -6.42
C SER A 114 -22.49 19.33 -7.34
N ALA A 115 -21.89 19.19 -8.53
CA ALA A 115 -22.19 18.08 -9.43
C ALA A 115 -21.66 16.74 -8.88
N PHE A 116 -20.53 16.78 -8.16
CA PHE A 116 -19.96 15.62 -7.47
C PHE A 116 -20.88 15.11 -6.35
N ILE A 117 -21.50 16.03 -5.58
CA ILE A 117 -22.50 15.70 -4.53
C ILE A 117 -23.80 15.16 -5.14
N LYS A 118 -24.26 15.72 -6.28
CA LYS A 118 -25.53 15.33 -6.93
C LYS A 118 -25.52 13.90 -7.49
N ASN A 119 -24.37 13.22 -7.53
CA ASN A 119 -24.34 11.80 -7.84
C ASN A 119 -24.75 11.03 -6.57
N PRO A 120 -25.91 10.34 -6.56
CA PRO A 120 -26.44 9.74 -5.34
C PRO A 120 -25.39 8.89 -4.64
N ARG A 121 -25.22 9.13 -3.33
CA ARG A 121 -24.31 8.40 -2.43
C ARG A 121 -24.69 6.92 -2.46
N ARG A 122 -24.11 6.14 -3.37
CA ARG A 122 -24.27 4.69 -3.38
C ARG A 122 -23.53 4.15 -2.15
N ARG A 123 -24.26 3.60 -1.19
CA ARG A 123 -23.71 2.81 -0.09
C ARG A 123 -23.24 1.49 -0.67
N ILE A 124 -21.95 1.40 -0.92
CA ILE A 124 -21.35 0.19 -1.46
C ILE A 124 -20.83 -0.64 -0.29
N ALA A 125 -21.11 -1.93 -0.29
CA ALA A 125 -20.48 -2.86 0.64
C ALA A 125 -19.36 -3.64 -0.06
N ALA A 126 -18.22 -3.78 0.61
CA ALA A 126 -17.16 -4.68 0.20
C ALA A 126 -17.31 -5.99 0.96
N TYR A 127 -17.29 -7.14 0.27
CA TYR A 127 -17.42 -8.44 0.94
C TYR A 127 -16.08 -9.09 1.31
N SER A 128 -14.95 -8.54 0.86
CA SER A 128 -13.61 -9.02 1.20
C SER A 128 -12.61 -7.86 1.34
N PRO A 129 -11.46 -8.07 2.03
CA PRO A 129 -10.38 -7.09 2.09
C PRO A 129 -9.88 -6.64 0.71
N ALA A 130 -9.73 -7.60 -0.22
CA ALA A 130 -9.32 -7.30 -1.59
C ALA A 130 -10.29 -6.34 -2.30
N ILE A 131 -11.61 -6.56 -2.15
CA ILE A 131 -12.61 -5.64 -2.70
C ILE A 131 -12.55 -4.27 -2.01
N MET A 132 -12.34 -4.24 -0.70
CA MET A 132 -12.15 -2.98 0.03
C MET A 132 -10.97 -2.19 -0.54
N GLY A 133 -9.82 -2.83 -0.77
CA GLY A 133 -8.67 -2.20 -1.42
C GLY A 133 -9.00 -1.64 -2.81
N GLN A 134 -9.79 -2.36 -3.62
CA GLN A 134 -10.22 -1.85 -4.93
C GLN A 134 -11.15 -0.62 -4.81
N LEU A 135 -12.12 -0.64 -3.89
CA LEU A 135 -13.02 0.51 -3.69
C LEU A 135 -12.27 1.74 -3.17
N LEU A 136 -11.33 1.55 -2.24
CA LEU A 136 -10.52 2.64 -1.71
C LEU A 136 -9.65 3.29 -2.80
N ALA A 137 -9.11 2.52 -3.74
CA ALA A 137 -8.42 3.05 -4.92
C ALA A 137 -9.33 3.95 -5.79
N LEU A 138 -10.63 3.67 -5.83
CA LEU A 138 -11.64 4.48 -6.51
C LEU A 138 -12.13 5.68 -5.70
N ASN A 139 -11.53 5.95 -4.53
CA ASN A 139 -11.99 6.93 -3.55
C ASN A 139 -13.43 6.65 -3.09
N LEU A 140 -13.79 5.39 -2.91
CA LEU A 140 -15.07 4.95 -2.37
C LEU A 140 -14.83 4.25 -1.03
N ILE A 141 -15.35 4.84 0.04
CA ILE A 141 -15.35 4.21 1.35
C ILE A 141 -16.57 3.30 1.45
N PRO A 142 -16.38 2.00 1.68
CA PRO A 142 -17.51 1.09 1.80
C PRO A 142 -18.32 1.39 3.07
N ALA A 143 -19.64 1.27 2.97
CA ALA A 143 -20.54 1.40 4.12
C ALA A 143 -20.40 0.22 5.09
N ALA A 144 -20.04 -0.95 4.56
CA ALA A 144 -19.72 -2.18 5.29
C ALA A 144 -18.55 -2.88 4.61
N ALA A 145 -17.55 -3.29 5.37
CA ALA A 145 -16.39 -4.03 4.88
C ALA A 145 -15.75 -4.90 5.97
N PRO A 146 -15.01 -5.97 5.60
CA PRO A 146 -14.21 -6.70 6.56
C PRO A 146 -13.10 -5.82 7.13
N LEU A 147 -13.20 -5.51 8.42
CA LEU A 147 -12.30 -4.57 9.07
C LEU A 147 -11.90 -5.09 10.44
N ASP A 148 -10.64 -5.49 10.57
CA ASP A 148 -10.14 -6.19 11.74
C ASP A 148 -8.71 -5.75 12.04
N SER A 149 -8.44 -5.45 13.32
CA SER A 149 -7.15 -4.95 13.79
C SER A 149 -5.98 -5.93 13.61
N LYS A 150 -6.26 -7.23 13.47
CA LYS A 150 -5.26 -8.30 13.27
C LYS A 150 -5.05 -8.60 11.79
N TRP A 151 -6.12 -8.67 10.99
CA TRP A 151 -6.05 -9.13 9.60
C TRP A 151 -5.98 -8.02 8.56
N THR A 152 -6.56 -6.85 8.84
CA THR A 152 -6.50 -5.67 7.98
C THR A 152 -6.01 -4.44 8.74
N PRO A 153 -4.84 -4.53 9.42
CA PRO A 153 -4.38 -3.51 10.36
C PRO A 153 -4.27 -2.13 9.72
N TYR A 154 -3.79 -2.03 8.47
CA TYR A 154 -3.71 -0.74 7.78
C TYR A 154 -5.08 -0.12 7.60
N TYR A 155 -6.04 -0.87 7.06
CA TYR A 155 -7.37 -0.36 6.83
C TYR A 155 -8.08 -0.04 8.14
N TYR A 156 -7.92 -0.88 9.17
CA TYR A 156 -8.47 -0.64 10.49
C TYR A 156 -7.96 0.69 11.05
N ASN A 157 -6.65 0.91 11.07
CA ASN A 157 -6.05 2.11 11.62
C ASN A 157 -6.49 3.38 10.89
N VAL A 158 -6.61 3.32 9.56
CA VAL A 158 -6.93 4.50 8.73
C VAL A 158 -8.44 4.76 8.65
N TYR A 159 -9.27 3.71 8.56
CA TYR A 159 -10.69 3.83 8.16
C TYR A 159 -11.70 3.36 9.22
N GLN A 160 -11.29 2.91 10.40
CA GLN A 160 -12.23 2.46 11.46
C GLN A 160 -13.34 3.46 11.80
N ASN A 161 -13.05 4.76 11.72
CA ASN A 161 -14.02 5.82 12.01
C ASN A 161 -14.88 6.21 10.78
N GLU A 162 -14.40 5.90 9.58
CA GLU A 162 -15.07 6.24 8.30
C GLU A 162 -15.99 5.09 7.85
N ILE A 163 -15.58 3.83 8.03
CA ILE A 163 -16.37 2.63 7.75
C ILE A 163 -17.27 2.36 8.96
N LYS A 164 -18.57 2.59 8.80
CA LYS A 164 -19.55 2.52 9.91
C LYS A 164 -19.80 1.11 10.42
N LEU A 165 -19.68 0.11 9.56
CA LEU A 165 -20.01 -1.26 9.90
C LEU A 165 -18.83 -2.19 9.59
N HIS A 166 -18.29 -2.80 10.65
CA HIS A 166 -17.12 -3.68 10.58
C HIS A 166 -17.59 -5.14 10.50
N MET A 167 -17.31 -5.75 9.37
CA MET A 167 -17.53 -7.18 9.17
C MET A 167 -16.30 -7.97 9.62
N SER A 168 -16.51 -9.20 10.04
CA SER A 168 -15.44 -10.14 10.35
C SER A 168 -14.96 -10.80 9.05
N TYR A 169 -13.69 -11.21 9.01
CA TYR A 169 -13.12 -11.99 7.91
C TYR A 169 -12.81 -13.42 8.41
N GLY A 170 -13.48 -14.44 7.86
CA GLY A 170 -13.26 -15.85 8.21
C GLY A 170 -14.53 -16.74 8.16
N GLU A 171 -14.34 -18.06 8.21
CA GLU A 171 -15.40 -19.07 8.00
C GLU A 171 -16.40 -19.22 9.16
N GLU A 172 -16.10 -18.69 10.35
CA GLU A 172 -16.84 -19.07 11.57
C GLU A 172 -18.19 -18.36 11.78
N ASN A 173 -18.64 -17.42 10.93
CA ASN A 173 -19.80 -16.58 11.30
C ASN A 173 -20.65 -15.98 10.16
N SER A 174 -20.80 -16.68 9.02
CA SER A 174 -21.50 -16.17 7.81
C SER A 174 -22.89 -15.58 8.05
N GLY A 175 -23.69 -16.15 8.98
CA GLY A 175 -25.02 -15.63 9.32
C GLY A 175 -25.02 -14.27 10.01
N THR A 176 -24.05 -14.00 10.88
CA THR A 176 -23.96 -12.72 11.61
C THR A 176 -23.47 -11.58 10.71
N GLU A 177 -22.57 -11.90 9.79
CA GLU A 177 -22.01 -10.93 8.83
C GLU A 177 -23.05 -10.52 7.78
N LEU A 178 -23.93 -11.44 7.37
CA LEU A 178 -25.05 -11.11 6.49
C LEU A 178 -26.06 -10.15 7.15
N ASN A 179 -26.36 -10.32 8.44
CA ASN A 179 -27.25 -9.42 9.18
C ASN A 179 -26.65 -8.01 9.30
N LYS A 180 -25.34 -7.92 9.52
CA LYS A 180 -24.62 -6.65 9.48
C LYS A 180 -24.73 -6.00 8.10
N LEU A 181 -24.53 -6.78 7.03
CA LEU A 181 -24.66 -6.28 5.65
C LEU A 181 -26.08 -5.75 5.36
N ILE A 182 -27.12 -6.46 5.79
CA ILE A 182 -28.52 -6.00 5.69
C ILE A 182 -28.72 -4.68 6.45
N THR A 183 -28.14 -4.57 7.66
CA THR A 183 -28.21 -3.37 8.49
C THR A 183 -27.56 -2.16 7.82
N ALA A 184 -26.47 -2.37 7.06
CA ALA A 184 -25.82 -1.33 6.29
C ALA A 184 -26.69 -0.76 5.16
N ARG A 185 -27.74 -1.50 4.74
CA ARG A 185 -28.64 -1.17 3.62
C ARG A 185 -27.87 -0.71 2.37
N PRO A 186 -26.97 -1.55 1.83
CA PRO A 186 -26.17 -1.17 0.67
C PRO A 186 -27.06 -0.96 -0.56
N ASP A 187 -26.72 0.02 -1.38
CA ASP A 187 -27.32 0.21 -2.70
C ASP A 187 -26.62 -0.67 -3.76
N ALA A 188 -25.44 -1.19 -3.44
CA ALA A 188 -24.70 -2.17 -4.23
C ALA A 188 -23.72 -2.98 -3.35
N ILE A 189 -23.47 -4.22 -3.71
CA ILE A 189 -22.48 -5.09 -3.05
C ILE A 189 -21.42 -5.48 -4.09
N VAL A 190 -20.16 -5.54 -3.67
CA VAL A 190 -19.07 -6.08 -4.49
C VAL A 190 -18.42 -7.22 -3.72
N ALA A 191 -18.30 -8.37 -4.37
CA ALA A 191 -17.76 -9.61 -3.79
C ALA A 191 -16.86 -10.33 -4.79
N GLY A 192 -16.04 -11.27 -4.32
CA GLY A 192 -15.33 -12.21 -5.19
C GLY A 192 -16.26 -13.32 -5.70
N ASP A 193 -15.91 -13.94 -6.81
CA ASP A 193 -16.66 -15.05 -7.41
C ASP A 193 -16.48 -16.40 -6.69
N VAL A 194 -15.44 -16.53 -5.86
CA VAL A 194 -15.12 -17.72 -5.05
C VAL A 194 -15.99 -17.76 -3.78
N LEU A 195 -17.30 -17.92 -3.98
CA LEU A 195 -18.31 -18.08 -2.92
C LEU A 195 -19.23 -19.25 -3.27
N LEU A 196 -19.87 -19.84 -2.26
CA LEU A 196 -20.91 -20.84 -2.48
C LEU A 196 -22.11 -20.22 -3.19
N GLU A 197 -22.78 -20.98 -4.06
CA GLU A 197 -23.93 -20.45 -4.83
C GLU A 197 -25.07 -19.95 -3.93
N GLU A 198 -25.31 -20.61 -2.78
CA GLU A 198 -26.28 -20.15 -1.78
C GLU A 198 -25.92 -18.76 -1.23
N GLU A 199 -24.63 -18.51 -0.98
CA GLU A 199 -24.14 -17.23 -0.49
C GLU A 199 -24.27 -16.14 -1.55
N LYS A 200 -23.96 -16.46 -2.82
CA LYS A 200 -24.19 -15.53 -3.94
C LYS A 200 -25.65 -15.13 -4.07
N GLN A 201 -26.57 -16.09 -3.92
CA GLN A 201 -28.01 -15.83 -3.94
C GLN A 201 -28.44 -14.92 -2.79
N LYS A 202 -27.94 -15.16 -1.57
CA LYS A 202 -28.20 -14.31 -0.41
C LYS A 202 -27.74 -12.87 -0.62
N LEU A 203 -26.53 -12.67 -1.13
CA LEU A 203 -26.00 -11.32 -1.44
C LEU A 203 -26.83 -10.62 -2.52
N ALA A 204 -27.17 -11.32 -3.60
CA ALA A 204 -28.00 -10.79 -4.67
C ALA A 204 -29.42 -10.43 -4.20
N GLY A 205 -29.93 -11.09 -3.16
CA GLY A 205 -31.21 -10.77 -2.52
C GLY A 205 -31.20 -9.50 -1.66
N ILE A 206 -30.03 -9.00 -1.25
CA ILE A 206 -29.89 -7.78 -0.44
C ILE A 206 -29.81 -6.54 -1.33
N ALA A 207 -28.94 -6.56 -2.34
CA ALA A 207 -28.71 -5.45 -3.26
C ALA A 207 -28.11 -5.95 -4.59
N PRO A 208 -28.15 -5.14 -5.67
CA PRO A 208 -27.39 -5.44 -6.88
C PRO A 208 -25.93 -5.77 -6.54
N THR A 209 -25.48 -6.97 -6.93
CA THR A 209 -24.18 -7.51 -6.52
C THR A 209 -23.31 -7.78 -7.74
N LEU A 210 -22.07 -7.28 -7.71
CA LEU A 210 -21.02 -7.65 -8.66
C LEU A 210 -20.14 -8.74 -8.05
N PHE A 211 -20.01 -9.86 -8.78
CA PHE A 211 -19.05 -10.91 -8.46
C PHE A 211 -17.82 -10.78 -9.37
N VAL A 212 -16.69 -10.44 -8.76
CA VAL A 212 -15.43 -10.17 -9.45
C VAL A 212 -14.63 -11.48 -9.59
N PRO A 213 -14.18 -11.85 -10.80
CA PRO A 213 -13.41 -13.08 -11.03
C PRO A 213 -12.02 -13.05 -10.36
N ALA A 214 -11.92 -13.56 -9.13
CA ALA A 214 -10.79 -13.32 -8.24
C ALA A 214 -9.49 -14.00 -8.72
N LYS A 215 -9.59 -15.08 -9.51
CA LYS A 215 -8.44 -15.87 -9.97
C LYS A 215 -8.09 -15.65 -11.45
N GLN A 216 -9.04 -15.20 -12.25
CA GLN A 216 -8.92 -15.16 -13.71
C GLN A 216 -8.49 -13.79 -14.26
N THR A 217 -8.72 -12.72 -13.51
CA THR A 217 -8.49 -11.34 -13.96
C THR A 217 -7.36 -10.66 -13.19
N SER A 218 -6.64 -9.76 -13.85
CA SER A 218 -5.60 -8.91 -13.22
C SER A 218 -6.23 -7.90 -12.25
N TRP A 219 -5.45 -7.36 -11.31
CA TRP A 219 -5.98 -6.36 -10.39
C TRP A 219 -6.47 -5.09 -11.11
N GLN A 220 -5.87 -4.74 -12.26
CA GLN A 220 -6.29 -3.62 -13.12
C GLN A 220 -7.67 -3.89 -13.72
N GLU A 221 -7.89 -5.09 -14.24
CA GLU A 221 -9.18 -5.52 -14.79
C GLU A 221 -10.26 -5.54 -13.70
N GLN A 222 -9.93 -6.05 -12.52
CA GLN A 222 -10.84 -6.03 -11.36
C GLN A 222 -11.21 -4.60 -10.97
N LEU A 223 -10.23 -3.70 -10.86
CA LEU A 223 -10.46 -2.28 -10.57
C LEU A 223 -11.38 -1.65 -11.62
N HIS A 224 -11.14 -1.93 -12.91
CA HIS A 224 -11.95 -1.41 -14.00
C HIS A 224 -13.39 -1.94 -13.99
N GLN A 225 -13.59 -3.25 -13.78
CA GLN A 225 -14.92 -3.85 -13.68
C GLN A 225 -15.73 -3.25 -12.51
N ILE A 226 -15.10 -3.15 -11.34
CA ILE A 226 -15.71 -2.53 -10.16
C ILE A 226 -16.05 -1.07 -10.47
N ALA A 227 -15.13 -0.34 -11.10
CA ALA A 227 -15.34 1.05 -11.47
C ALA A 227 -16.50 1.25 -12.44
N LEU A 228 -16.67 0.39 -13.44
CA LEU A 228 -17.84 0.44 -14.33
C LEU A 228 -19.13 0.23 -13.54
N PHE A 229 -19.17 -0.77 -12.65
CA PHE A 229 -20.34 -1.09 -11.85
C PHE A 229 -20.76 0.04 -10.89
N VAL A 230 -19.77 0.73 -10.28
CA VAL A 230 -20.01 1.81 -9.31
C VAL A 230 -19.99 3.22 -9.94
N GLY A 231 -19.80 3.33 -11.26
CA GLY A 231 -19.80 4.60 -11.98
C GLY A 231 -18.56 5.47 -11.70
N ARG A 232 -17.36 4.86 -11.76
CA ARG A 232 -16.04 5.47 -11.49
C ARG A 232 -14.98 5.14 -12.56
N ASP A 233 -15.40 4.85 -13.80
CA ASP A 233 -14.50 4.48 -14.92
C ASP A 233 -13.30 5.44 -15.10
N ARG A 234 -13.57 6.75 -15.09
CA ARG A 234 -12.51 7.77 -15.25
C ARG A 234 -11.50 7.72 -14.11
N GLN A 235 -11.96 7.49 -12.88
CA GLN A 235 -11.10 7.40 -11.71
C GLN A 235 -10.21 6.17 -11.78
N ALA A 236 -10.74 5.01 -12.22
CA ALA A 236 -9.94 3.81 -12.40
C ALA A 236 -8.83 4.01 -13.44
N LYS A 237 -9.16 4.60 -14.60
CA LYS A 237 -8.17 4.88 -15.66
C LYS A 237 -7.05 5.79 -15.14
N ALA A 238 -7.41 6.90 -14.50
CA ALA A 238 -6.44 7.82 -13.93
C ALA A 238 -5.55 7.16 -12.84
N TRP A 239 -6.15 6.32 -11.99
CA TRP A 239 -5.42 5.60 -10.95
C TRP A 239 -4.41 4.61 -11.55
N ILE A 240 -4.82 3.83 -12.55
CA ILE A 240 -3.95 2.86 -13.23
C ILE A 240 -2.79 3.57 -13.94
N GLU A 241 -3.07 4.69 -14.62
CA GLU A 241 -2.02 5.48 -15.26
C GLU A 241 -1.00 6.03 -14.25
N ASP A 242 -1.46 6.45 -13.07
CA ASP A 242 -0.59 6.93 -11.99
C ASP A 242 0.27 5.82 -11.41
N TYR A 243 -0.34 4.67 -11.13
CA TYR A 243 0.37 3.47 -10.71
C TYR A 243 1.44 3.08 -11.72
N ASN A 244 1.12 3.04 -13.02
CA ASN A 244 2.08 2.64 -14.06
C ASN A 244 3.28 3.59 -14.13
N ARG A 245 3.06 4.92 -14.01
CA ARG A 245 4.16 5.89 -13.93
C ARG A 245 5.05 5.64 -12.72
N LYS A 246 4.43 5.37 -11.58
CA LYS A 246 5.12 5.08 -10.32
C LYS A 246 5.91 3.76 -10.38
N ALA A 247 5.34 2.70 -10.93
CA ALA A 247 5.99 1.42 -11.13
C ALA A 247 7.20 1.53 -12.07
N ALA A 248 7.07 2.30 -13.16
CA ALA A 248 8.20 2.56 -14.06
C ALA A 248 9.35 3.31 -13.35
N PHE A 249 9.03 4.31 -12.54
CA PHE A 249 10.03 5.00 -11.72
C PHE A 249 10.66 4.05 -10.68
N ALA A 250 9.83 3.25 -10.00
CA ALA A 250 10.25 2.31 -8.98
C ALA A 250 11.24 1.29 -9.55
N LYS A 251 10.90 0.71 -10.70
CA LYS A 251 11.75 -0.21 -11.44
C LYS A 251 13.14 0.37 -11.70
N GLN A 252 13.22 1.59 -12.22
CA GLN A 252 14.51 2.24 -12.48
C GLN A 252 15.33 2.38 -11.20
N LYS A 253 14.72 2.83 -10.10
CA LYS A 253 15.40 3.00 -8.81
C LYS A 253 15.87 1.67 -8.22
N MET A 254 15.06 0.63 -8.35
CA MET A 254 15.42 -0.71 -7.93
C MET A 254 16.59 -1.25 -8.74
N GLU A 255 16.58 -1.11 -10.07
CA GLU A 255 17.69 -1.53 -10.94
C GLU A 255 19.01 -0.83 -10.57
N GLU A 256 18.97 0.47 -10.24
CA GLU A 256 20.13 1.22 -9.73
C GLU A 256 20.63 0.71 -8.38
N ALA A 257 19.73 0.23 -7.50
CA ALA A 257 20.06 -0.17 -6.13
C ALA A 257 20.53 -1.62 -6.00
N VAL A 258 19.91 -2.56 -6.73
CA VAL A 258 20.15 -4.01 -6.56
C VAL A 258 20.65 -4.68 -7.84
N GLY A 259 20.70 -3.98 -8.97
CA GLY A 259 21.25 -4.48 -10.22
C GLY A 259 20.65 -5.83 -10.66
N LYS A 260 21.51 -6.86 -10.73
CA LYS A 260 21.13 -8.22 -11.16
C LYS A 260 20.99 -9.21 -10.00
N GLU A 261 20.96 -8.73 -8.77
CA GLU A 261 20.81 -9.58 -7.59
C GLU A 261 19.46 -10.33 -7.60
N THR A 262 19.48 -11.50 -6.98
CA THR A 262 18.37 -12.46 -6.98
C THR A 262 17.55 -12.37 -5.70
N PHE A 263 16.23 -12.51 -5.83
CA PHE A 263 15.27 -12.37 -4.75
C PHE A 263 14.53 -13.68 -4.50
N ALA A 264 14.31 -14.00 -3.23
CA ALA A 264 13.36 -15.04 -2.84
C ALA A 264 12.45 -14.54 -1.72
N VAL A 265 11.18 -14.93 -1.80
CA VAL A 265 10.22 -14.73 -0.72
C VAL A 265 10.03 -16.07 0.00
N ILE A 266 10.26 -16.08 1.31
CA ILE A 266 10.10 -17.25 2.16
C ILE A 266 8.96 -17.00 3.12
N ARG A 267 8.01 -17.93 3.14
CA ARG A 267 6.92 -17.95 4.12
C ARG A 267 7.21 -18.98 5.21
N ILE A 268 7.13 -18.54 6.45
CA ILE A 268 7.23 -19.40 7.63
C ILE A 268 5.82 -19.68 8.14
N ASN A 269 5.40 -20.94 8.12
CA ASN A 269 4.07 -21.39 8.54
C ASN A 269 4.21 -22.64 9.41
N GLY A 270 3.62 -22.64 10.60
CA GLY A 270 3.92 -23.66 11.62
C GLY A 270 5.43 -23.75 11.88
N ASN A 271 6.00 -24.95 11.69
CA ASN A 271 7.44 -25.21 11.83
C ASN A 271 8.14 -25.43 10.47
N GLY A 272 7.54 -24.98 9.36
CA GLY A 272 8.05 -25.21 8.01
C GLY A 272 8.44 -23.93 7.27
N LEU A 273 9.47 -24.04 6.43
CA LEU A 273 9.87 -23.02 5.46
C LEU A 273 9.19 -23.30 4.13
N HIS A 274 8.65 -22.28 3.50
CA HIS A 274 8.00 -22.39 2.21
C HIS A 274 8.58 -21.37 1.25
N MET A 275 9.05 -21.84 0.09
CA MET A 275 9.27 -20.98 -1.06
C MET A 275 7.90 -20.45 -1.47
N TYR A 276 7.72 -19.11 -1.47
CA TYR A 276 6.41 -18.49 -1.60
C TYR A 276 6.38 -17.41 -2.69
N CYS A 277 5.31 -17.40 -3.49
CA CYS A 277 5.01 -16.34 -4.45
C CYS A 277 3.51 -16.41 -4.78
N ASN A 278 2.76 -15.42 -4.33
CA ASN A 278 1.36 -15.23 -4.69
C ASN A 278 1.23 -14.26 -5.88
N ARG A 279 -0.01 -14.02 -6.34
CA ARG A 279 -0.27 -13.14 -7.49
C ARG A 279 0.22 -11.71 -7.28
N ALA A 280 -0.01 -11.14 -6.10
CA ALA A 280 0.38 -9.76 -5.80
C ALA A 280 1.90 -9.60 -5.81
N ILE A 281 2.58 -10.53 -5.14
CA ILE A 281 4.05 -10.60 -5.08
C ILE A 281 4.64 -10.76 -6.46
N HIS A 282 4.08 -11.67 -7.26
CA HIS A 282 4.54 -11.92 -8.62
C HIS A 282 4.42 -10.65 -9.48
N ASP A 283 3.24 -10.02 -9.47
CA ASP A 283 2.98 -8.82 -10.27
C ASP A 283 3.93 -7.68 -9.88
N VAL A 284 4.13 -7.43 -8.57
CA VAL A 284 5.00 -6.34 -8.11
C VAL A 284 6.48 -6.64 -8.33
N LEU A 285 6.97 -7.78 -7.83
CA LEU A 285 8.42 -8.06 -7.84
C LEU A 285 8.94 -8.41 -9.23
N TYR A 286 8.20 -9.22 -9.98
CA TYR A 286 8.73 -9.86 -11.18
C TYR A 286 8.16 -9.31 -12.49
N GLU A 287 6.95 -8.75 -12.49
CA GLU A 287 6.39 -8.08 -13.69
C GLU A 287 6.67 -6.57 -13.68
N ASP A 288 6.33 -5.86 -12.60
CA ASP A 288 6.47 -4.41 -12.49
C ASP A 288 7.92 -3.98 -12.25
N LEU A 289 8.55 -4.48 -11.19
CA LEU A 289 9.94 -4.18 -10.84
C LEU A 289 10.96 -4.99 -11.64
N ARG A 290 10.55 -6.07 -12.29
CA ARG A 290 11.40 -6.98 -13.08
C ARG A 290 12.65 -7.45 -12.34
N LEU A 291 12.52 -7.74 -11.05
CA LEU A 291 13.60 -8.33 -10.25
C LEU A 291 13.88 -9.75 -10.71
N ASN A 292 15.08 -10.25 -10.42
CA ASN A 292 15.45 -11.62 -10.77
C ASN A 292 14.97 -12.59 -9.68
N PRO A 293 14.06 -13.54 -9.97
CA PRO A 293 13.71 -14.57 -9.00
C PRO A 293 14.89 -15.54 -8.82
N ALA A 294 15.23 -15.86 -7.57
CA ALA A 294 16.21 -16.89 -7.27
C ALA A 294 15.68 -18.30 -7.56
N TYR A 295 14.37 -18.50 -7.37
CA TYR A 295 13.70 -19.76 -7.65
C TYR A 295 13.16 -19.79 -9.09
N LYS A 296 13.59 -20.79 -9.87
CA LYS A 296 13.14 -21.00 -11.26
C LYS A 296 12.08 -22.10 -11.30
N GLY A 297 10.92 -21.82 -11.92
CA GLY A 297 9.84 -22.80 -12.03
C GLY A 297 8.49 -22.16 -12.32
N GLU A 298 7.45 -22.65 -11.65
CA GLU A 298 6.11 -22.04 -11.67
C GLU A 298 6.19 -20.56 -11.25
N LYS A 299 5.36 -19.71 -11.87
CA LYS A 299 5.25 -18.29 -11.52
C LYS A 299 4.69 -18.07 -10.11
N LEU A 300 3.70 -18.89 -9.74
CA LEU A 300 3.02 -18.85 -8.45
C LEU A 300 3.32 -20.15 -7.71
N TYR A 301 3.72 -20.05 -6.44
CA TYR A 301 4.13 -21.22 -5.68
C TYR A 301 3.99 -20.99 -4.17
N ASN A 302 3.75 -22.07 -3.44
CA ASN A 302 3.82 -22.13 -1.98
C ASN A 302 4.30 -23.52 -1.60
N LYS A 303 5.58 -23.80 -1.85
CA LYS A 303 6.18 -25.13 -1.77
C LYS A 303 7.04 -25.22 -0.53
N GLU A 304 6.78 -26.21 0.31
CA GLU A 304 7.61 -26.48 1.48
C GLU A 304 9.02 -26.85 1.02
N ILE A 305 10.03 -26.26 1.68
CA ILE A 305 11.45 -26.49 1.41
C ILE A 305 12.19 -26.71 2.73
N SER A 306 13.25 -27.49 2.67
CA SER A 306 14.23 -27.58 3.75
C SER A 306 15.20 -26.40 3.72
N LEU A 307 15.85 -26.14 4.85
CA LEU A 307 16.91 -25.14 4.93
C LEU A 307 18.08 -25.45 3.98
N LYS A 308 18.39 -26.74 3.78
CA LYS A 308 19.40 -27.19 2.82
C LYS A 308 19.03 -26.82 1.38
N GLN A 309 17.77 -26.98 0.98
CA GLN A 309 17.32 -26.54 -0.35
C GLN A 309 17.38 -25.01 -0.49
N LEU A 310 17.13 -24.26 0.58
CA LEU A 310 17.31 -22.81 0.57
C LEU A 310 18.79 -22.42 0.42
N GLU A 311 19.70 -23.15 1.06
CA GLU A 311 21.16 -23.00 0.91
C GLU A 311 21.64 -23.34 -0.50
N GLU A 312 21.02 -24.31 -1.18
CA GLU A 312 21.31 -24.62 -2.59
C GLU A 312 20.85 -23.49 -3.54
N ILE A 313 19.74 -22.81 -3.22
CA ILE A 313 19.23 -21.67 -4.00
C ILE A 313 20.06 -20.40 -3.72
N ASN A 314 20.42 -20.17 -2.46
CA ASN A 314 21.26 -19.09 -1.95
C ASN A 314 21.01 -17.69 -2.57
N PRO A 315 19.80 -17.12 -2.40
CA PRO A 315 19.46 -15.82 -2.98
C PRO A 315 20.33 -14.68 -2.42
N ASP A 316 20.47 -13.60 -3.19
CA ASP A 316 21.10 -12.36 -2.73
C ASP A 316 20.24 -11.63 -1.68
N HIS A 317 18.92 -11.66 -1.88
CA HIS A 317 17.94 -10.99 -1.03
C HIS A 317 16.83 -11.94 -0.58
N LEU A 318 16.51 -11.88 0.72
CA LEU A 318 15.42 -12.63 1.33
C LEU A 318 14.32 -11.70 1.82
N LEU A 319 13.09 -11.93 1.37
CA LEU A 319 11.88 -11.34 1.94
C LEU A 319 11.16 -12.41 2.76
N LEU A 320 10.98 -12.17 4.05
CA LEU A 320 10.54 -13.17 5.01
C LEU A 320 9.16 -12.83 5.55
N LEU A 321 8.18 -13.68 5.25
CA LEU A 321 6.81 -13.58 5.75
C LEU A 321 6.60 -14.60 6.86
N VAL A 322 6.55 -14.13 8.11
CA VAL A 322 6.30 -14.99 9.27
C VAL A 322 4.82 -14.97 9.62
N CYS A 323 4.14 -16.11 9.50
CA CYS A 323 2.73 -16.20 9.85
C CYS A 323 2.51 -15.85 11.35
N PRO A 324 1.36 -15.23 11.69
CA PRO A 324 1.17 -14.61 12.99
C PRO A 324 0.99 -15.61 14.15
N GLU A 325 0.77 -16.89 13.90
CA GLU A 325 0.60 -17.91 14.93
C GLU A 325 1.88 -18.17 15.73
N ARG A 326 1.70 -18.62 16.98
CA ARG A 326 2.79 -18.84 17.94
C ARG A 326 3.85 -19.82 17.42
N ALA A 327 3.44 -20.85 16.68
CA ALA A 327 4.36 -21.86 16.15
C ALA A 327 5.40 -21.23 15.20
N SER A 328 4.95 -20.47 14.19
CA SER A 328 5.86 -19.79 13.25
C SER A 328 6.79 -18.78 13.89
N ARG A 329 6.30 -18.01 14.86
CA ARG A 329 7.14 -17.07 15.59
C ARG A 329 8.23 -17.79 16.39
N THR A 330 7.88 -18.90 17.06
CA THR A 330 8.84 -19.73 17.80
C THR A 330 9.87 -20.37 16.88
N TYR A 331 9.42 -20.89 15.73
CA TYR A 331 10.30 -21.49 14.74
C TYR A 331 11.25 -20.45 14.15
N TRP A 332 10.74 -19.25 13.80
CA TRP A 332 11.56 -18.14 13.31
C TRP A 332 12.67 -17.75 14.29
N LEU A 333 12.36 -17.62 15.58
CA LEU A 333 13.37 -17.33 16.61
C LEU A 333 14.45 -18.42 16.67
N THR A 334 14.06 -19.69 16.61
CA THR A 334 15.01 -20.82 16.59
C THR A 334 15.89 -20.80 15.34
N LEU A 335 15.30 -20.53 14.17
CA LEU A 335 15.98 -20.52 12.88
C LEU A 335 17.13 -19.51 12.84
N GLN A 336 16.96 -18.33 13.44
CA GLN A 336 18.00 -17.29 13.50
C GLN A 336 19.29 -17.73 14.22
N HIS A 337 19.23 -18.77 15.04
CA HIS A 337 20.37 -19.34 15.75
C HIS A 337 21.03 -20.51 15.02
N GLN A 338 20.43 -21.01 13.93
CA GLN A 338 21.00 -22.10 13.15
C GLN A 338 22.19 -21.63 12.32
N VAL A 339 23.25 -22.43 12.29
CA VAL A 339 24.51 -22.10 11.60
C VAL A 339 24.27 -22.04 10.09
N GLU A 340 23.48 -22.97 9.56
CA GLU A 340 23.09 -23.08 8.16
C GLU A 340 22.31 -21.84 7.70
N TRP A 341 21.43 -21.30 8.55
CA TRP A 341 20.70 -20.07 8.26
C TRP A 341 21.63 -18.85 8.21
N ARG A 342 22.55 -18.74 9.17
CA ARG A 342 23.49 -17.62 9.27
C ARG A 342 24.48 -17.56 8.10
N LYS A 343 24.76 -18.71 7.47
CA LYS A 343 25.64 -18.84 6.30
C LYS A 343 24.98 -18.48 4.97
N LEU A 344 23.66 -18.27 4.95
CA LEU A 344 22.99 -17.83 3.74
C LEU A 344 23.54 -16.47 3.32
N LYS A 345 23.82 -16.31 2.02
CA LYS A 345 24.41 -15.10 1.44
C LYS A 345 23.62 -13.83 1.80
N ALA A 346 22.30 -13.91 1.69
CA ALA A 346 21.39 -12.82 2.07
C ALA A 346 21.48 -12.48 3.57
N VAL A 347 21.72 -13.46 4.44
CA VAL A 347 21.78 -13.25 5.89
C VAL A 347 23.14 -12.66 6.29
N GLU A 348 24.24 -13.19 5.76
CA GLU A 348 25.59 -12.65 6.01
C GLU A 348 25.74 -11.19 5.56
N LYS A 349 25.11 -10.83 4.43
CA LYS A 349 25.10 -9.46 3.91
C LYS A 349 24.09 -8.53 4.57
N GLY A 350 23.30 -9.00 5.54
CA GLY A 350 22.21 -8.21 6.14
C GLY A 350 21.08 -7.87 5.17
N SER A 351 20.94 -8.62 4.08
CA SER A 351 19.94 -8.49 3.00
C SER A 351 18.74 -9.42 3.21
N SER A 352 18.34 -9.61 4.47
CA SER A 352 17.15 -10.36 4.85
C SER A 352 16.16 -9.45 5.55
N TYR A 353 14.94 -9.38 5.02
CA TYR A 353 13.95 -8.38 5.39
C TYR A 353 12.65 -9.07 5.80
N LEU A 354 12.11 -8.72 6.97
CA LEU A 354 10.78 -9.17 7.37
C LEU A 354 9.73 -8.33 6.65
N ILE A 355 8.82 -8.99 5.94
CA ILE A 355 7.66 -8.36 5.30
C ILE A 355 6.37 -8.78 6.04
N PRO A 356 5.42 -7.86 6.26
CA PRO A 356 4.17 -8.16 6.94
C PRO A 356 3.18 -8.90 6.03
N SER A 357 2.17 -9.56 6.59
CA SER A 357 1.10 -10.16 5.79
C SER A 357 0.23 -9.12 5.07
N ASP A 358 0.03 -7.94 5.67
CA ASP A 358 -0.64 -6.79 5.05
C ASP A 358 0.45 -5.79 4.66
N PRO A 359 0.65 -5.45 3.37
CA PRO A 359 -0.22 -5.74 2.24
C PRO A 359 0.07 -7.06 1.49
N TRP A 360 1.20 -7.74 1.76
CA TRP A 360 1.79 -8.78 0.90
C TRP A 360 0.94 -10.02 0.60
N CYS A 361 -0.17 -10.24 1.32
CA CYS A 361 -1.13 -11.32 1.08
C CYS A 361 -2.43 -10.87 0.38
N GLU A 362 -2.61 -9.57 0.12
CA GLU A 362 -3.80 -9.02 -0.53
C GLU A 362 -3.57 -8.73 -2.01
N TYR A 363 -4.55 -9.13 -2.85
CA TYR A 363 -4.57 -8.80 -4.27
C TYR A 363 -5.59 -7.70 -4.57
N SER A 364 -5.17 -6.44 -4.44
CA SER A 364 -5.97 -5.26 -4.74
C SER A 364 -5.09 -4.14 -5.29
N ALA A 365 -5.69 -3.18 -6.00
CA ALA A 365 -4.97 -1.98 -6.46
C ALA A 365 -4.25 -1.28 -5.29
N PHE A 366 -4.93 -1.12 -4.15
CA PHE A 366 -4.37 -0.42 -3.00
C PHE A 366 -3.21 -1.17 -2.34
N ALA A 367 -3.33 -2.49 -2.18
CA ALA A 367 -2.28 -3.34 -1.63
C ALA A 367 -1.04 -3.40 -2.53
N ILE A 368 -1.23 -3.55 -3.83
CA ILE A 368 -0.14 -3.61 -4.82
C ILE A 368 0.64 -2.28 -4.86
N ASN A 369 -0.07 -1.15 -4.81
CA ASN A 369 0.59 0.16 -4.67
C ASN A 369 1.40 0.27 -3.37
N ARG A 370 0.92 -0.27 -2.24
CA ARG A 370 1.66 -0.28 -0.97
C ARG A 370 2.89 -1.20 -1.01
N MET A 371 2.79 -2.39 -1.62
CA MET A 371 3.94 -3.28 -1.81
C MET A 371 5.06 -2.60 -2.62
N LEU A 372 4.68 -1.88 -3.69
CA LEU A 372 5.63 -1.12 -4.49
C LEU A 372 6.36 -0.05 -3.65
N ASP A 373 5.63 0.59 -2.73
CA ASP A 373 6.17 1.61 -1.83
C ASP A 373 7.13 1.02 -0.80
N GLU A 374 6.77 -0.14 -0.23
CA GLU A 374 7.62 -0.87 0.70
C GLU A 374 8.92 -1.34 0.01
N MET A 375 8.84 -1.84 -1.23
CA MET A 375 10.04 -2.22 -1.98
C MET A 375 10.97 -1.04 -2.23
N LEU A 376 10.41 0.10 -2.67
CA LEU A 376 11.22 1.30 -2.85
C LEU A 376 11.87 1.75 -1.55
N LEU A 377 11.12 1.74 -0.44
CA LEU A 377 11.62 2.12 0.86
C LEU A 377 12.77 1.20 1.32
N LEU A 378 12.55 -0.11 1.28
CA LEU A 378 13.50 -1.11 1.77
C LEU A 378 14.85 -1.05 1.05
N PHE A 379 14.85 -0.87 -0.27
CA PHE A 379 16.06 -1.03 -1.07
C PHE A 379 16.70 0.26 -1.53
N THR A 380 15.95 1.36 -1.57
CA THR A 380 16.45 2.64 -2.09
C THR A 380 16.39 3.75 -1.04
N GLY A 381 15.67 3.53 0.07
CA GLY A 381 15.33 4.57 1.05
C GLY A 381 14.33 5.60 0.53
N TYR A 382 13.85 5.46 -0.71
CA TYR A 382 12.83 6.29 -1.30
C TYR A 382 11.48 5.86 -0.75
N CYS A 383 10.84 6.72 0.06
CA CYS A 383 9.49 6.46 0.56
C CYS A 383 8.47 7.32 -0.17
N PRO A 384 7.78 6.80 -1.19
CA PRO A 384 6.75 7.53 -1.90
C PRO A 384 5.40 7.53 -1.18
N ASN A 385 5.27 6.96 0.03
CA ASN A 385 4.08 6.98 0.90
C ASN A 385 4.47 6.82 2.37
N SER A 386 4.42 7.90 3.17
CA SER A 386 5.02 7.96 4.50
C SER A 386 4.13 7.49 5.66
N TYR A 387 3.29 6.46 5.45
CA TYR A 387 2.89 5.64 6.59
C TYR A 387 4.08 4.75 6.94
N ALA A 388 4.88 5.19 7.90
CA ALA A 388 5.67 4.28 8.71
C ALA A 388 4.65 3.44 9.50
N ASP A 389 4.14 2.38 8.88
CA ASP A 389 3.37 1.37 9.57
C ASP A 389 4.23 0.91 10.75
N LYS A 390 3.73 1.11 11.97
CA LYS A 390 4.33 0.57 13.20
C LYS A 390 4.18 -0.96 13.26
N VAL A 391 4.37 -1.63 12.13
CA VAL A 391 4.30 -3.08 11.97
C VAL A 391 5.72 -3.67 12.03
N HIS A 392 6.72 -2.92 11.59
CA HIS A 392 8.11 -3.28 11.84
C HIS A 392 8.48 -2.87 13.26
N GLY A 393 8.62 -3.86 14.14
CA GLY A 393 9.35 -3.67 15.38
C GLY A 393 10.64 -2.90 15.08
N SER A 394 10.84 -1.82 15.83
CA SER A 394 12.05 -0.98 15.85
C SER A 394 13.29 -1.65 15.25
N THR A 395 13.78 -1.13 14.12
CA THR A 395 15.15 -1.37 13.63
C THR A 395 16.18 -0.61 14.47
N ARG A 396 16.10 -0.77 15.80
CA ARG A 396 17.22 -0.52 16.73
C ARG A 396 17.59 -1.85 17.35
N ALA A 397 18.21 -2.70 16.54
CA ALA A 397 19.10 -3.73 17.04
C ALA A 397 20.50 -3.30 16.63
N HIS A 398 21.11 -2.42 17.44
CA HIS A 398 22.55 -2.24 17.65
C HIS A 398 22.75 -1.09 18.63
N GLU A 399 22.61 -1.41 19.91
CA GLU A 399 23.27 -0.77 21.04
C GLU A 399 23.07 -1.69 22.25
N ILE A 400 23.99 -2.65 22.38
CA ILE A 400 24.71 -3.14 23.57
C ILE A 400 25.73 -4.16 23.06
#